data_AF-A0A6N6T2F1-F1
#
_entry.id   AF-A0A6N6T2F1-F1
#
_cell.length_a   1.000
_cell.length_b   1.000
_cell.length_c   1.000
_cell.angle_alpha   90.00
_cell.angle_beta   90.00
_cell.angle_gamma   90.00
#
_symmetry.space_group_name_H-M   'P 1'
#
loop_
_entity.id
_entity.type
_entity.pdbx_description
1 polymer ?
#
loop_
_entity_poly.entity_id
_entity_poly.type
_entity_poly.pdbx_seq_one_letter_code
_entity_poly.pdbx_strand_id
1 'polypeptide(L)'
;MKTCADCGRTVSGDRMKRNARGRTGRICKACDAARARKHYWHDVDATRLRRREIRNADLHRYRGYRRASRLRHLERERARCREYARSERGRAVNRLAVARWQSANPEKVAASRELRRAVQRGVVRKPTVCEILDCTRAGILHGHHQDYRRPRDVVFACSRHHEEIHHREPLRLKDGRLARAPSPSQRVNAPLDSDLASGQVHELHAVEPIWAAGVTEVICKPRR
;
A
#
# COMPACT_ATOMS: atom_id res chain seq x y z
N MET A 1 -41.50 -9.49 -25.65
CA MET A 1 -41.63 -9.09 -24.23
C MET A 1 -41.93 -10.32 -23.38
N LYS A 2 -41.53 -10.38 -22.10
CA LYS A 2 -41.79 -11.51 -21.20
C LYS A 2 -42.17 -11.04 -19.80
N THR A 3 -43.09 -11.75 -19.15
CA THR A 3 -43.54 -11.43 -17.78
C THR A 3 -42.67 -12.15 -16.76
N CYS A 4 -42.16 -11.40 -15.77
CA CYS A 4 -41.43 -11.97 -14.64
C CYS A 4 -42.40 -12.68 -13.70
N ALA A 5 -42.16 -13.96 -13.43
CA ALA A 5 -42.97 -14.76 -12.50
C ALA A 5 -42.85 -14.32 -11.03
N ASP A 6 -41.84 -13.51 -10.68
CA ASP A 6 -41.57 -13.09 -9.30
C ASP A 6 -42.17 -11.71 -8.98
N CYS A 7 -42.10 -10.76 -9.91
CA CYS A 7 -42.60 -9.40 -9.69
C CYS A 7 -43.73 -8.97 -10.63
N GLY A 8 -44.24 -9.86 -11.48
CA GLY A 8 -45.34 -9.59 -12.42
C GLY A 8 -45.01 -8.63 -13.55
N ARG A 9 -43.85 -7.96 -13.54
CA ARG A 9 -43.48 -6.95 -14.55
C ARG A 9 -43.17 -7.59 -15.89
N THR A 10 -43.69 -6.98 -16.96
CA THR A 10 -43.33 -7.30 -18.34
C THR A 10 -42.04 -6.59 -18.70
N VAL A 11 -40.98 -7.34 -18.99
CA VAL A 11 -39.66 -6.82 -19.35
C VAL A 11 -39.17 -7.40 -20.68
N SER A 12 -38.15 -6.75 -21.25
CA SER A 12 -37.48 -7.22 -22.45
C SER A 12 -36.70 -8.52 -22.19
N GLY A 13 -36.46 -9.32 -23.23
CA GLY A 13 -35.83 -10.64 -23.10
C GLY A 13 -34.40 -10.59 -22.56
N ASP A 14 -33.66 -9.52 -22.83
CA ASP A 14 -32.32 -9.25 -22.30
C ASP A 14 -32.32 -8.94 -20.79
N ARG A 15 -33.46 -8.47 -20.25
CA ARG A 15 -33.67 -8.24 -18.81
C ARG A 15 -34.14 -9.49 -18.07
N MET A 16 -34.44 -10.58 -18.78
CA MET A 16 -34.73 -11.88 -18.19
C MET A 16 -33.45 -12.63 -17.82
N LYS A 17 -33.48 -13.38 -16.72
CA LYS A 17 -32.38 -14.30 -16.34
C LYS A 17 -32.22 -15.33 -17.46
N ARG A 18 -30.98 -15.66 -17.83
CA ARG A 18 -30.71 -16.80 -18.73
C ARG A 18 -30.32 -18.03 -17.93
N ASN A 19 -30.73 -19.21 -18.40
CA ASN A 19 -30.26 -20.48 -17.84
C ASN A 19 -28.88 -20.86 -18.41
N ALA A 20 -28.30 -21.97 -17.92
CA ALA A 20 -27.00 -22.46 -18.39
C ALA A 20 -26.96 -22.76 -19.90
N ARG A 21 -28.11 -23.04 -20.52
CA ARG A 21 -28.25 -23.27 -21.97
C ARG A 21 -28.52 -21.97 -22.76
N GLY A 22 -28.34 -20.80 -22.13
CA GLY A 22 -28.57 -19.49 -22.74
C GLY A 22 -30.03 -19.09 -22.96
N ARG A 23 -31.01 -19.95 -22.61
CA ARG A 23 -32.44 -19.70 -22.80
C ARG A 23 -32.97 -18.71 -21.75
N THR A 24 -33.89 -17.84 -22.16
CA THR A 24 -34.52 -16.86 -21.26
C THR A 24 -35.46 -17.57 -20.27
N GLY A 25 -35.15 -17.44 -18.99
CA GLY A 25 -35.89 -18.01 -17.87
C GLY A 25 -37.15 -17.22 -17.51
N ARG A 26 -37.76 -17.59 -16.37
CA ARG A 26 -39.06 -17.06 -15.90
C ARG A 26 -38.95 -15.85 -14.97
N ILE A 27 -37.75 -15.49 -14.52
CA ILE A 27 -37.52 -14.41 -13.54
C ILE A 27 -36.64 -13.33 -14.17
N CYS A 28 -36.88 -12.06 -13.86
CA CYS A 28 -36.03 -10.97 -14.33
C CYS A 28 -34.71 -10.89 -13.55
N LYS A 29 -33.66 -10.34 -14.17
CA LYS A 29 -32.33 -10.20 -13.55
C LYS A 29 -32.38 -9.43 -12.23
N ALA A 30 -33.26 -8.45 -12.10
CA ALA A 30 -33.41 -7.65 -10.88
C ALA A 30 -33.93 -8.49 -9.70
N CYS A 31 -34.96 -9.30 -9.93
CA CYS A 31 -35.53 -10.23 -8.95
C CYS A 31 -34.53 -11.33 -8.57
N ASP A 32 -33.83 -11.89 -9.55
CA ASP A 32 -32.78 -12.88 -9.29
C ASP A 32 -31.65 -12.30 -8.43
N ALA A 33 -31.19 -11.08 -8.76
CA ALA A 33 -30.20 -10.37 -7.97
C ALA A 33 -30.69 -10.05 -6.55
N ALA A 34 -31.96 -9.66 -6.38
CA ALA A 34 -32.55 -9.42 -5.07
C ALA A 34 -32.61 -10.70 -4.23
N ARG A 35 -32.98 -11.82 -4.83
CA ARG A 35 -32.98 -13.15 -4.19
C ARG A 35 -31.58 -13.59 -3.81
N ALA A 36 -30.60 -13.42 -4.71
CA ALA A 36 -29.20 -13.72 -4.45
C ALA A 36 -28.64 -12.86 -3.30
N ARG A 37 -28.99 -11.57 -3.25
CA ARG A 37 -28.63 -10.69 -2.11
C ARG A 37 -29.27 -11.18 -0.82
N LYS A 38 -30.57 -11.48 -0.81
CA LYS A 38 -31.27 -11.99 0.39
C LYS A 38 -30.62 -13.28 0.89
N HIS A 39 -30.33 -14.22 0.00
CA HIS A 39 -29.63 -15.46 0.34
C HIS A 39 -28.20 -15.20 0.86
N TYR A 40 -27.46 -14.26 0.25
CA TYR A 40 -26.11 -13.90 0.71
C TYR A 40 -26.12 -13.31 2.12
N TRP A 41 -27.09 -12.45 2.44
CA TRP A 41 -27.22 -11.85 3.77
C TRP A 41 -27.72 -12.82 4.83
N HIS A 42 -28.58 -13.77 4.46
CA HIS A 42 -29.14 -14.76 5.40
C HIS A 42 -28.10 -15.80 5.86
N ASP A 43 -27.04 -16.03 5.08
CA ASP A 43 -25.98 -16.99 5.40
C ASP A 43 -24.59 -16.44 5.02
N VAL A 44 -24.32 -15.23 5.48
CA VAL A 44 -23.05 -14.55 5.19
C VAL A 44 -21.89 -15.31 5.83
N ASP A 45 -22.10 -15.88 7.02
CA ASP A 45 -21.05 -16.52 7.80
C ASP A 45 -20.72 -17.92 7.29
N ALA A 46 -21.69 -18.79 6.97
CA ALA A 46 -21.32 -20.07 6.34
C ALA A 46 -20.79 -19.85 4.92
N THR A 47 -21.21 -18.80 4.21
CA THR A 47 -20.59 -18.41 2.94
C THR A 47 -19.13 -17.99 3.11
N ARG A 48 -18.79 -17.21 4.15
CA ARG A 48 -17.41 -16.82 4.47
C ARG A 48 -16.59 -18.03 4.90
N LEU A 49 -17.15 -18.91 5.73
CA LEU A 49 -16.52 -20.14 6.21
C LEU A 49 -16.18 -21.07 5.05
N ARG A 50 -17.15 -21.41 4.18
CA ARG A 50 -16.94 -22.21 2.97
C ARG A 50 -15.82 -21.64 2.08
N ARG A 51 -15.79 -20.32 1.86
CA ARG A 51 -14.73 -19.67 1.08
C ARG A 51 -13.35 -19.77 1.76
N ARG A 52 -13.31 -19.73 3.09
CA ARG A 52 -12.07 -19.92 3.88
C ARG A 52 -11.61 -21.38 3.80
N GLU A 53 -12.51 -22.35 3.92
CA GLU A 53 -12.21 -23.77 3.81
C GLU A 53 -11.66 -24.12 2.42
N ILE A 54 -12.33 -23.70 1.34
CA ILE A 54 -11.85 -23.90 -0.05
C ILE A 54 -10.46 -23.27 -0.24
N ARG A 55 -10.23 -22.10 0.35
CA ARG A 55 -8.93 -21.42 0.30
C ARG A 55 -7.85 -22.20 1.05
N ASN A 56 -8.19 -22.75 2.22
CA ASN A 56 -7.24 -23.44 3.10
C ASN A 56 -6.93 -24.86 2.61
N ALA A 57 -7.92 -25.55 2.06
CA ALA A 57 -7.78 -26.89 1.50
C ALA A 57 -6.72 -26.95 0.38
N ASP A 58 -6.54 -25.85 -0.36
CA ASP A 58 -5.47 -25.73 -1.35
C ASP A 58 -4.91 -24.31 -1.39
N LEU A 59 -4.20 -23.97 -0.31
CA LEU A 59 -3.59 -22.66 -0.14
C LEU A 59 -2.54 -22.37 -1.21
N HIS A 60 -1.83 -23.40 -1.68
CA HIS A 60 -0.81 -23.26 -2.72
C HIS A 60 -1.44 -22.82 -4.05
N ARG A 61 -2.45 -23.54 -4.54
CA ARG A 61 -3.18 -23.16 -5.76
C ARG A 61 -3.85 -21.80 -5.61
N TYR A 62 -4.44 -21.51 -4.46
CA TYR A 62 -5.05 -20.20 -4.23
C TYR A 62 -4.03 -19.06 -4.31
N ARG A 63 -2.85 -19.22 -3.68
CA ARG A 63 -1.74 -18.26 -3.75
C ARG A 63 -1.22 -18.11 -5.19
N GLY A 64 -1.07 -19.22 -5.91
CA GLY A 64 -0.68 -19.26 -7.32
C GLY A 64 -1.67 -18.50 -8.22
N TYR A 65 -2.96 -18.79 -8.07
CA TYR A 65 -4.04 -18.08 -8.76
C TYR A 65 -4.02 -16.57 -8.46
N ARG A 66 -3.90 -16.19 -7.19
CA ARG A 66 -3.81 -14.78 -6.77
C ARG A 66 -2.59 -14.08 -7.36
N ARG A 67 -1.43 -14.74 -7.38
CA ARG A 67 -0.20 -14.22 -8.00
C ARG A 67 -0.39 -14.02 -9.50
N ALA A 68 -0.87 -15.04 -10.22
CA ALA A 68 -1.13 -14.95 -11.65
C ALA A 68 -2.16 -13.84 -11.97
N SER A 69 -3.22 -13.74 -11.18
CA SER A 69 -4.22 -12.68 -11.33
C SER A 69 -3.62 -11.28 -11.11
N ARG A 70 -2.76 -11.11 -10.10
CA ARG A 70 -2.05 -9.84 -9.88
C ARG A 70 -1.16 -9.50 -11.06
N LEU A 71 -0.41 -10.46 -11.60
CA LEU A 71 0.46 -10.23 -12.75
C LEU A 71 -0.33 -9.80 -14.00
N ARG A 72 -1.46 -10.45 -14.29
CA ARG A 72 -2.35 -10.09 -15.42
C ARG A 72 -2.88 -8.65 -15.35
N HIS A 73 -3.02 -8.10 -14.16
CA HIS A 73 -3.57 -6.75 -13.97
C HIS A 73 -2.52 -5.72 -13.55
N LEU A 74 -1.26 -6.14 -13.37
CA LEU A 74 -0.21 -5.30 -12.78
C LEU A 74 -0.03 -3.99 -13.54
N GLU A 75 0.04 -4.04 -14.87
CA GLU A 75 0.23 -2.85 -15.69
C GLU A 75 -0.95 -1.90 -15.62
N ARG A 76 -2.18 -2.42 -15.75
CA ARG A 76 -3.42 -1.64 -15.60
C ARG A 76 -3.51 -0.99 -14.23
N GLU A 77 -3.18 -1.71 -13.16
CA GLU A 77 -3.19 -1.19 -11.80
C GLU A 77 -2.14 -0.10 -11.62
N ARG A 78 -0.92 -0.29 -12.13
CA ARG A 78 0.15 0.72 -12.12
C ARG A 78 -0.26 1.97 -12.89
N ALA A 79 -0.85 1.82 -14.07
CA ALA A 79 -1.35 2.93 -14.87
C ALA A 79 -2.41 3.73 -14.11
N ARG A 80 -3.41 3.04 -13.53
CA ARG A 80 -4.45 3.67 -12.69
C ARG A 80 -3.85 4.39 -11.47
N CYS A 81 -2.89 3.79 -10.77
CA CYS A 81 -2.25 4.45 -9.62
C CYS A 81 -1.45 5.68 -10.07
N ARG A 82 -0.73 5.63 -11.22
CA ARG A 82 -0.01 6.79 -11.78
C ARG A 82 -0.96 7.93 -12.16
N GLU A 83 -2.07 7.60 -12.82
CA GLU A 83 -3.11 8.56 -13.19
C GLU A 83 -3.71 9.22 -11.94
N TYR A 84 -4.12 8.42 -10.95
CA TYR A 84 -4.63 8.92 -9.68
C TYR A 84 -3.61 9.80 -8.96
N ALA A 85 -2.34 9.40 -8.90
CA ALA A 85 -1.28 10.21 -8.29
C ALA A 85 -1.08 11.58 -8.97
N ARG A 86 -1.35 11.67 -10.29
CA ARG A 86 -1.30 12.92 -11.05
C ARG A 86 -2.55 13.77 -10.88
N SER A 87 -3.69 13.18 -10.54
CA SER A 87 -4.95 13.90 -10.31
C SER A 87 -4.84 14.87 -9.14
N GLU A 88 -5.62 15.96 -9.18
CA GLU A 88 -5.70 16.93 -8.08
C GLU A 88 -6.11 16.27 -6.77
N ARG A 89 -7.11 15.38 -6.81
CA ARG A 89 -7.56 14.61 -5.65
C ARG A 89 -6.42 13.78 -5.05
N GLY A 90 -5.66 13.05 -5.88
CA GLY A 90 -4.53 12.25 -5.42
C GLY A 90 -3.44 13.11 -4.77
N ARG A 91 -3.10 14.25 -5.39
CA ARG A 91 -2.16 15.22 -4.82
C ARG A 91 -2.65 15.80 -3.50
N ALA A 92 -3.93 16.14 -3.39
CA ALA A 92 -4.54 16.66 -2.16
C ALA A 92 -4.46 15.63 -1.02
N VAL A 93 -4.84 14.38 -1.28
CA VAL A 93 -4.72 13.29 -0.30
C VAL A 93 -3.26 13.08 0.13
N ASN A 94 -2.32 13.09 -0.81
CA ASN A 94 -0.90 12.97 -0.49
C ASN A 94 -0.39 14.14 0.37
N ARG A 95 -0.79 15.39 0.06
CA ARG A 95 -0.44 16.56 0.88
C ARG A 95 -0.93 16.42 2.32
N LEU A 96 -2.18 15.97 2.50
CA LEU A 96 -2.73 15.73 3.84
C LEU A 96 -1.99 14.63 4.58
N ALA A 97 -1.66 13.52 3.91
CA ALA A 97 -0.90 12.43 4.51
C ALA A 97 0.50 12.88 4.93
N VAL A 98 1.20 13.65 4.08
CA VAL A 98 2.51 14.22 4.39
C VAL A 98 2.42 15.20 5.57
N ALA A 99 1.41 16.08 5.58
CA ALA A 99 1.22 17.04 6.67
C ALA A 99 0.99 16.33 8.02
N ARG A 100 0.14 15.30 8.05
CA ARG A 100 -0.10 14.47 9.24
C ARG A 100 1.17 13.76 9.71
N TRP A 101 1.93 13.18 8.78
CA TRP A 101 3.19 12.54 9.14
C TRP A 101 4.19 13.55 9.72
N GLN A 102 4.30 14.74 9.12
CA GLN A 102 5.18 15.81 9.61
C GLN A 102 4.79 16.30 11.00
N SER A 103 3.49 16.49 11.26
CA SER A 103 3.01 16.91 12.58
C SER A 103 3.24 15.83 13.65
N ALA A 104 3.10 14.56 13.29
CA ALA A 104 3.34 13.43 14.18
C ALA A 104 4.83 13.12 14.40
N ASN A 105 5.73 13.58 13.54
CA ASN A 105 7.16 13.25 13.57
C ASN A 105 8.06 14.50 13.50
N PRO A 106 7.89 15.50 14.39
CA PRO A 106 8.62 16.77 14.29
C PRO A 106 10.13 16.59 14.40
N GLU A 107 10.61 15.67 15.25
CA GLU A 107 12.03 15.34 15.41
C GLU A 107 12.67 14.81 14.12
N LYS A 108 12.00 13.87 13.43
CA LYS A 108 12.50 13.30 12.16
C LYS A 108 12.55 14.36 11.07
N VAL A 109 11.55 15.23 11.02
CA VAL A 109 11.49 16.35 10.09
C VAL A 109 12.63 17.34 10.35
N ALA A 110 12.85 17.71 11.62
CA ALA A 110 13.93 18.61 12.00
C ALA A 110 15.29 18.03 11.63
N ALA A 111 15.52 16.76 11.94
CA ALA A 111 16.77 16.08 11.65
C ALA A 111 17.07 15.97 10.15
N SER A 112 16.06 15.63 9.34
CA SER A 112 16.18 15.59 7.88
C SER A 112 16.48 16.97 7.28
N ARG A 113 15.83 18.03 7.79
CA ARG A 113 16.08 19.42 7.36
C ARG A 113 17.50 19.87 7.71
N GLU A 114 17.97 19.57 8.92
CA GLU A 114 19.32 19.91 9.36
C GLU A 114 20.38 19.16 8.55
N LEU A 115 20.21 17.86 8.31
CA LEU A 115 21.10 17.09 7.45
C LEU A 115 21.21 17.72 6.05
N ARG A 116 20.07 18.07 5.44
CA ARG A 116 20.04 18.68 4.11
C ARG A 116 20.85 19.98 4.08
N ARG A 117 20.67 20.84 5.08
CA ARG A 117 21.43 22.09 5.23
C ARG A 117 22.92 21.80 5.41
N ALA A 118 23.28 20.82 6.23
CA ALA A 118 24.67 20.45 6.47
C ALA A 118 25.35 19.91 5.20
N VAL A 119 24.66 19.10 4.40
CA VAL A 119 25.17 18.63 3.10
C VAL A 119 25.32 19.79 2.12
N GLN A 120 24.33 20.68 2.03
CA GLN A 120 24.38 21.84 1.13
C GLN A 120 25.53 22.79 1.49
N ARG A 121 25.82 22.96 2.78
CA ARG A 121 26.93 23.78 3.28
C ARG A 121 28.29 23.05 3.24
N GLY A 122 28.33 21.78 2.85
CA GLY A 122 29.55 20.97 2.82
C GLY A 122 30.06 20.53 4.20
N VAL A 123 29.31 20.78 5.28
CA VAL A 123 29.63 20.32 6.65
C VAL A 123 29.57 18.79 6.74
N VAL A 124 28.58 18.18 6.08
CA VAL A 124 28.50 16.72 5.92
C VAL A 124 28.82 16.40 4.47
N ARG A 125 29.88 15.62 4.25
CA ARG A 125 30.24 15.16 2.90
C ARG A 125 29.40 13.95 2.54
N LYS A 126 28.57 14.10 1.51
CA LYS A 126 27.81 12.98 0.93
C LYS A 126 28.75 12.16 0.03
N PRO A 127 28.90 10.85 0.26
CA PRO A 127 29.73 10.00 -0.58
C PRO A 127 29.11 9.82 -1.97
N THR A 128 29.92 9.45 -2.95
CA THR A 128 29.49 9.17 -4.33
C THR A 128 28.91 7.76 -4.49
N VAL A 129 29.25 6.86 -3.55
CA VAL A 129 28.82 5.45 -3.51
C VAL A 129 28.20 5.12 -2.16
N CYS A 130 27.36 4.09 -2.15
CA CYS A 130 26.78 3.52 -0.94
C CYS A 130 27.86 3.18 0.10
N GLU A 131 27.61 3.48 1.38
CA GLU A 131 28.57 3.25 2.48
C GLU A 131 28.55 1.82 3.03
N ILE A 132 27.63 0.98 2.54
CA ILE A 132 27.55 -0.44 2.91
C ILE A 132 28.72 -1.20 2.29
N LEU A 133 29.36 -2.08 3.07
CA LEU A 133 30.62 -2.75 2.77
C LEU A 133 30.65 -3.34 1.35
N ASP A 134 29.67 -4.20 1.04
CA ASP A 134 29.61 -4.96 -0.22
C ASP A 134 28.80 -4.23 -1.31
N CYS A 135 28.78 -2.89 -1.28
CA CYS A 135 28.01 -2.08 -2.22
C CYS A 135 28.85 -1.03 -2.94
N THR A 136 28.80 -1.07 -4.28
CA THR A 136 29.43 -0.09 -5.17
C THR A 136 28.42 0.79 -5.89
N ARG A 137 27.12 0.69 -5.55
CA ARG A 137 26.06 1.45 -6.23
C ARG A 137 26.26 2.95 -6.03
N ALA A 138 26.47 3.65 -7.14
CA ALA A 138 26.50 5.10 -7.22
C ALA A 138 25.10 5.67 -7.54
N GLY A 139 24.95 6.99 -7.40
CA GLY A 139 23.73 7.73 -7.76
C GLY A 139 23.00 8.28 -6.54
N ILE A 140 21.67 8.14 -6.51
CA ILE A 140 20.85 8.69 -5.43
C ILE A 140 21.05 7.86 -4.15
N LEU A 141 21.80 8.44 -3.21
CA LEU A 141 21.93 7.93 -1.85
C LEU A 141 20.97 8.65 -0.90
N HIS A 142 20.43 7.90 0.05
CA HIS A 142 19.54 8.34 1.11
C HIS A 142 20.31 8.34 2.43
N GLY A 143 20.16 9.41 3.22
CA GLY A 143 20.69 9.46 4.58
C GLY A 143 19.79 8.68 5.53
N HIS A 144 20.33 7.62 6.11
CA HIS A 144 19.72 6.83 7.16
C HIS A 144 20.12 7.37 8.53
N HIS A 145 19.15 7.79 9.33
CA HIS A 145 19.36 8.21 10.72
C HIS A 145 19.17 7.02 11.66
N GLN A 146 20.23 6.61 12.36
CA GLN A 146 20.11 5.65 13.46
C GLN A 146 19.56 6.32 14.73
N ASP A 147 19.95 7.57 14.94
CA ASP A 147 19.48 8.42 16.02
C ASP A 147 19.12 9.80 15.45
N TYR A 148 17.82 10.12 15.41
CA TYR A 148 17.33 11.40 14.89
C TYR A 148 17.75 12.60 15.75
N ARG A 149 18.22 12.40 17.00
CA ARG A 149 18.80 13.46 17.84
C ARG A 149 20.19 13.87 17.36
N ARG A 150 20.83 13.06 16.51
CA ARG A 150 22.14 13.31 15.90
C ARG A 150 21.97 13.54 14.40
N PRO A 151 21.42 14.69 13.97
CA PRO A 151 20.92 14.87 12.60
C PRO A 151 21.99 14.79 11.51
N ARG A 152 23.25 15.04 11.87
CA ARG A 152 24.41 14.98 10.97
C ARG A 152 25.10 13.61 10.96
N ASP A 153 24.78 12.74 11.92
CA ASP A 153 25.32 11.39 12.02
C ASP A 153 24.39 10.43 11.26
N VAL A 154 24.70 10.27 9.98
CA VAL A 154 23.90 9.45 9.07
C VAL A 154 24.77 8.50 8.29
N VAL A 155 24.14 7.42 7.84
CA VAL A 155 24.69 6.50 6.86
C VAL A 155 24.05 6.80 5.51
N PHE A 156 24.86 7.07 4.50
CA PHE A 156 24.40 7.21 3.12
C PHE A 156 24.34 5.84 2.42
N ALA A 157 23.12 5.39 2.17
CA ALA A 157 22.85 4.10 1.53
C ALA A 157 22.02 4.27 0.25
N CYS A 158 22.17 3.33 -0.70
CA CYS A 158 21.24 3.25 -1.83
C CYS A 158 19.84 2.85 -1.35
N SER A 159 18.80 3.08 -2.16
CA SER A 159 17.40 2.80 -1.78
C SER A 159 17.18 1.38 -1.23
N ARG A 160 17.79 0.37 -1.86
CA ARG A 160 17.73 -1.03 -1.42
C ARG A 160 18.27 -1.20 0.00
N HIS A 161 19.48 -0.74 0.27
CA HIS A 161 20.09 -0.93 1.58
C HIS A 161 19.44 -0.05 2.65
N HIS A 162 18.98 1.15 2.27
CA HIS A 162 18.20 2.01 3.16
C HIS A 162 16.92 1.28 3.65
N GLU A 163 16.19 0.63 2.76
CA GLU A 163 15.02 -0.19 3.11
C GLU A 163 15.40 -1.42 3.95
N GLU A 164 16.51 -2.08 3.61
CA GLU A 164 17.00 -3.25 4.32
C GLU A 164 17.36 -2.96 5.78
N ILE A 165 18.02 -1.82 6.05
CA ILE A 165 18.33 -1.38 7.42
C ILE A 165 17.06 -1.21 8.26
N HIS A 166 15.96 -0.74 7.64
CA HIS A 166 14.68 -0.51 8.34
C HIS A 166 13.85 -1.78 8.59
N HIS A 167 14.01 -2.81 7.76
CA HIS A 167 13.08 -3.96 7.76
C HIS A 167 13.70 -5.30 8.08
N ARG A 168 15.03 -5.41 8.05
CA ARG A 168 15.73 -6.67 8.25
C ARG A 168 16.73 -6.56 9.40
N GLU A 169 18.01 -6.72 9.08
CA GLU A 169 19.10 -6.81 10.02
C GLU A 169 20.06 -5.63 9.84
N PRO A 170 20.87 -5.34 10.87
CA PRO A 170 21.93 -4.36 10.75
C PRO A 170 22.89 -4.70 9.60
N LEU A 171 23.22 -3.71 8.78
CA LEU A 171 24.18 -3.86 7.68
C LEU A 171 25.55 -3.33 8.08
N ARG A 172 26.62 -3.98 7.62
CA ARG A 172 28.00 -3.54 7.88
C ARG A 172 28.41 -2.42 6.92
N LEU A 173 29.00 -1.37 7.46
CA LEU A 173 29.58 -0.26 6.73
C LEU A 173 31.01 -0.55 6.29
N LYS A 174 31.49 0.21 5.30
CA LYS A 174 32.87 0.17 4.82
C LYS A 174 33.90 0.53 5.89
N ASP A 175 33.52 1.36 6.86
CA ASP A 175 34.36 1.72 8.01
C ASP A 175 34.27 0.73 9.19
N GLY A 176 33.54 -0.39 9.02
CA GLY A 176 33.38 -1.43 10.03
C GLY A 176 32.25 -1.20 11.04
N ARG A 177 31.61 -0.02 11.08
CA ARG A 177 30.43 0.22 11.91
C ARG A 177 29.21 -0.55 11.37
N LEU A 178 28.13 -0.59 12.15
CA LEU A 178 26.87 -1.20 11.77
C LEU A 178 25.79 -0.13 11.57
N ALA A 179 25.07 -0.21 10.45
CA ALA A 179 23.84 0.53 10.18
C ALA A 179 22.65 -0.23 10.75
N ARG A 180 21.99 0.33 11.77
CA ARG A 180 20.85 -0.29 12.46
C ARG A 180 19.59 0.54 12.25
N ALA A 181 18.43 -0.10 12.26
CA ALA A 181 17.15 0.59 12.35
C ALA A 181 17.13 1.60 13.52
N PRO A 182 16.34 2.67 13.43
CA PRO A 182 16.21 3.64 14.51
C PRO A 182 15.80 2.97 15.84
N SER A 183 16.28 3.54 16.96
CA SER A 183 15.95 3.01 18.29
C SER A 183 14.42 2.89 18.48
N PRO A 184 13.91 1.87 19.21
CA PRO A 184 12.47 1.71 19.45
C PRO A 184 11.78 2.98 19.98
N SER A 185 12.45 3.72 20.86
CA SER A 185 11.98 4.99 21.42
C SER A 185 11.81 6.11 20.37
N GLN A 186 12.47 5.99 19.22
CA GLN A 186 12.39 6.92 18.08
C GLN A 186 11.61 6.36 16.90
N ARG A 187 11.12 5.12 17.02
CA ARG A 187 10.10 4.54 16.15
C ARG A 187 8.73 5.00 16.64
N VAL A 188 8.53 6.30 16.79
CA VAL A 188 7.21 6.86 17.07
C VAL A 188 6.30 6.57 15.88
N ASN A 189 5.53 5.49 15.97
CA ASN A 189 4.24 5.45 15.32
C ASN A 189 3.31 6.18 16.29
N ALA A 190 2.93 7.42 15.95
CA ALA A 190 1.87 8.10 16.68
C ALA A 190 0.66 7.15 16.81
N PRO A 191 -0.05 7.15 17.95
CA PRO A 191 -1.31 6.43 18.06
C PRO A 191 -2.20 6.85 16.87
N LEU A 192 -2.68 5.88 16.10
CA LEU A 192 -3.86 6.11 15.29
C LEU A 192 -4.96 6.46 16.29
N ASP A 193 -5.41 7.71 16.31
CA ASP A 193 -6.56 8.14 17.11
C ASP A 193 -7.66 7.07 17.02
N SER A 194 -7.95 6.44 18.15
CA SER A 194 -8.95 5.38 18.30
C SER A 194 -10.39 5.89 18.20
N ASP A 195 -10.59 7.17 17.90
CA ASP A 195 -11.88 7.86 18.02
C ASP A 195 -12.50 8.23 16.67
N LEU A 196 -12.48 7.30 15.71
CA LEU A 196 -13.43 7.29 14.59
C LEU A 196 -14.02 5.90 14.44
N ALA A 197 -14.87 5.54 15.40
CA ALA A 197 -15.89 4.54 15.20
C ALA A 197 -16.74 4.94 13.97
N SER A 198 -17.02 3.95 13.11
CA SER A 198 -17.94 3.99 11.97
C SER A 198 -17.52 4.80 10.72
N GLY A 199 -16.54 4.26 9.99
CA GLY A 199 -16.39 4.56 8.56
C GLY A 199 -15.19 3.84 7.99
N GLN A 200 -15.42 2.88 7.09
CA GLN A 200 -14.37 2.09 6.43
C GLN A 200 -13.37 2.99 5.68
N VAL A 201 -12.33 3.45 6.37
CA VAL A 201 -11.16 4.07 5.76
C VAL A 201 -10.14 2.98 5.48
N HIS A 202 -9.70 2.95 4.22
CA HIS A 202 -8.65 2.08 3.76
C HIS A 202 -7.40 2.30 4.62
N GLU A 203 -6.90 1.22 5.21
CA GLU A 203 -5.65 1.17 5.96
C GLU A 203 -4.48 1.52 5.02
N LEU A 204 -4.18 2.81 4.92
CA LEU A 204 -2.95 3.31 4.34
C LEU A 204 -1.87 3.10 5.40
N HIS A 205 -1.21 1.94 5.35
CA HIS A 205 0.03 1.77 6.10
C HIS A 205 0.97 2.91 5.71
N ALA A 206 1.27 3.79 6.67
CA ALA A 206 2.28 4.82 6.54
C ALA A 206 3.62 4.13 6.27
N VAL A 207 3.98 4.03 4.98
CA VAL A 207 5.35 3.75 4.59
C VAL A 207 6.10 5.03 4.93
N GLU A 208 7.23 4.93 5.64
CA GLU A 208 8.11 6.10 5.80
C GLU A 208 8.31 6.73 4.41
N PRO A 209 7.94 8.01 4.22
CA PRO A 209 8.12 8.63 2.92
C PRO A 209 9.60 8.58 2.60
N ILE A 210 9.95 7.89 1.52
CA ILE A 210 11.31 7.88 0.98
C ILE A 210 11.55 9.32 0.51
N TRP A 211 12.15 10.14 1.37
CA TRP A 211 12.53 11.52 1.04
C TRP A 211 13.73 11.48 0.09
N ALA A 212 13.50 11.07 -1.16
CA ALA A 212 14.34 11.44 -2.29
C ALA A 212 13.79 12.73 -2.90
N ALA A 213 14.71 13.60 -3.26
CA ALA A 213 14.45 14.73 -4.14
C ALA A 213 13.57 14.31 -5.33
N GLY A 214 12.42 14.98 -5.48
CA GLY A 214 11.74 15.09 -6.77
C GLY A 214 11.02 13.87 -7.34
N VAL A 215 10.87 12.75 -6.62
CA VAL A 215 10.07 11.61 -7.12
C VAL A 215 8.98 11.25 -6.12
N THR A 216 7.79 11.84 -6.31
CA THR A 216 6.57 11.40 -5.62
C THR A 216 6.09 10.09 -6.23
N GLU A 217 6.74 8.97 -5.88
CA GLU A 217 6.08 7.67 -6.02
C GLU A 217 5.06 7.54 -4.90
N VAL A 218 3.78 7.77 -5.23
CA VAL A 218 2.67 7.30 -4.39
C VAL A 218 2.80 5.78 -4.32
N ILE A 219 3.25 5.27 -3.18
CA ILE A 219 3.31 3.83 -2.93
C ILE A 219 1.88 3.32 -2.79
N CYS A 220 1.26 3.06 -3.93
CA CYS A 220 0.01 2.32 -4.08
C CYS A 220 0.33 0.85 -3.74
N LYS A 221 0.49 0.52 -2.44
CA LYS A 221 0.72 -0.88 -2.03
C LYS A 221 -0.50 -1.70 -2.49
N PRO A 222 -0.33 -2.71 -3.36
CA PRO A 222 -1.44 -3.60 -3.69
C PRO A 222 -1.88 -4.31 -2.41
N ARG A 223 -3.20 -4.35 -2.16
CA ARG A 223 -3.81 -5.07 -1.03
C ARG A 223 -3.18 -6.46 -0.91
N ARG A 224 -2.59 -6.77 0.25
CA ARG A 224 -2.12 -8.12 0.59
C ARG A 224 -3.32 -9.06 0.69
#